data_AF-A0A836Q924-F1
#
_entry.id   AF-A0A836Q924-F1
#
_cell.length_a   1.000
_cell.length_b   1.000
_cell.length_c   1.000
_cell.angle_alpha   90.00
_cell.angle_beta   90.00
_cell.angle_gamma   90.00
#
_symmetry.space_group_name_H-M   'P 1'
#
loop_
_entity.id
_entity.type
_entity.pdbx_description
1 polymer ?
#
loop_
_entity_poly.entity_id
_entity_poly.type
_entity_poly.pdbx_seq_one_letter_code
_entity_poly.pdbx_strand_id
1 'polypeptide(L)' 'NGCCDFAIAIRSIFADDNGGFVQAGAGIVFDSIPDDEVHETEYKAGAMIEALTRAGFGGAKK' A
#
# COMPACT_ATOMS: atom_id res chain seq x y z
N ASN A 1 -16.07 30.89 0.00
CA ASN A 1 -14.88 30.07 -0.31
C ASN A 1 -15.01 28.75 0.43
N GLY A 2 -15.23 27.65 -0.30
CA GLY A 2 -15.65 26.36 0.24
C GLY A 2 -15.40 25.21 -0.74
N CYS A 3 -14.28 25.24 -1.46
CA CYS A 3 -13.88 24.11 -2.28
C CYS A 3 -13.14 23.10 -1.40
N CYS A 4 -13.51 21.84 -1.52
CA CYS A 4 -12.85 20.73 -0.86
C CYS A 4 -12.44 19.70 -1.91
N ASP A 5 -11.21 19.22 -1.80
CA ASP A 5 -10.65 18.19 -2.66
C ASP A 5 -10.03 17.12 -1.76
N PHE A 6 -10.41 15.87 -2.01
CA PHE A 6 -10.00 14.72 -1.20
C PHE A 6 -9.56 13.60 -2.12
N ALA A 7 -8.39 13.04 -1.81
CA ALA A 7 -7.96 11.77 -2.37
C ALA A 7 -8.39 10.62 -1.46
N ILE A 8 -8.68 9.48 -2.07
CA ILE A 8 -8.84 8.22 -1.33
C ILE A 8 -7.47 7.83 -0.77
N ALA A 9 -7.40 7.48 0.51
CA ALA A 9 -6.17 7.08 1.20
C ALA A 9 -5.73 5.65 0.85
N ILE A 10 -5.49 5.39 -0.44
CA ILE A 10 -4.89 4.15 -0.98
C ILE A 10 -3.50 4.46 -1.55
N ARG A 11 -2.66 3.43 -1.74
CA ARG A 11 -1.25 3.60 -2.14
C ARG A 11 -0.57 4.67 -1.28
N SER A 12 -0.84 4.61 0.01
CA SER A 12 -0.38 5.54 1.03
C SER A 12 0.36 4.75 2.10
N ILE A 13 1.36 5.38 2.71
CA ILE A 13 2.11 4.83 3.83
C ILE A 13 1.67 5.60 5.07
N PHE A 14 1.19 4.88 6.08
CA PHE A 14 0.92 5.44 7.39
C PHE A 14 2.13 5.17 8.27
N ALA A 15 2.75 6.23 8.79
CA ALA A 15 3.92 6.11 9.64
C ALA A 15 3.72 6.89 10.94
N ASP A 16 4.13 6.28 12.04
CA ASP A 16 4.20 6.88 13.37
C ASP A 16 5.58 6.58 14.01
N ASP A 17 5.74 6.95 15.28
CA ASP A 17 6.99 6.73 16.02
C ASP A 17 7.35 5.23 16.19
N ASN A 18 6.38 4.32 16.01
CA ASN A 18 6.55 2.87 16.18
C ASN A 18 6.80 2.14 14.86
N GLY A 19 6.65 2.81 13.72
CA GLY A 19 6.96 2.25 12.40
C GLY A 19 6.03 2.75 11.29
N GLY A 20 6.14 2.12 10.13
CA GLY A 20 5.29 2.39 8.97
C GLY A 20 4.54 1.14 8.53
N PHE A 21 3.27 1.31 8.16
CA PHE A 21 2.47 0.26 7.53
C PHE A 21 1.88 0.72 6.20
N VAL A 22 1.72 -0.25 5.29
CA VAL A 22 1.05 -0.07 4.00
C VAL A 22 -0.14 -1.01 4.00
N GLN A 23 -1.30 -0.48 3.60
CA GLN A 23 -2.49 -1.27 3.39
C GLN A 23 -2.81 -1.35 1.89
N ALA A 24 -3.06 -2.56 1.41
CA ALA A 24 -3.59 -2.83 0.09
C ALA A 24 -4.76 -3.82 0.22
N GLY A 25 -5.54 -3.92 -0.85
CA GLY A 25 -6.61 -4.91 -0.97
C GLY A 25 -6.98 -5.13 -2.43
N ALA A 26 -7.93 -6.02 -2.64
CA ALA A 26 -8.42 -6.38 -3.96
C ALA A 26 -9.96 -6.40 -3.98
N GLY A 27 -10.52 -6.27 -5.18
CA GLY A 27 -11.97 -6.15 -5.38
C GLY A 27 -12.57 -7.49 -5.76
N ILE A 28 -13.19 -8.17 -4.80
CA ILE A 28 -13.73 -9.52 -5.02
C ILE A 28 -15.04 -9.45 -5.82
N VAL A 29 -15.08 -10.18 -6.94
CA VAL A 29 -16.24 -10.38 -7.80
C VAL A 29 -16.58 -11.87 -7.92
N PHE A 30 -17.65 -12.21 -8.65
CA PHE A 30 -18.19 -13.58 -8.70
C PHE A 30 -17.18 -14.61 -9.22
N ASP A 31 -16.35 -14.22 -10.18
CA ASP A 31 -15.36 -15.05 -10.87
C ASP A 31 -13.93 -14.84 -10.36
N SER A 32 -13.75 -14.11 -9.25
CA SER A 32 -12.43 -13.91 -8.63
C SER A 32 -11.80 -15.24 -8.20
N ILE A 33 -10.49 -15.35 -8.44
CA ILE A 33 -9.67 -16.49 -8.01
C ILE A 33 -8.89 -16.04 -6.76
N PRO A 34 -9.07 -16.69 -5.59
CA PRO A 34 -8.44 -16.23 -4.34
C PRO A 34 -6.94 -15.98 -4.42
N ASP A 35 -6.20 -16.85 -5.13
CA ASP A 35 -4.75 -16.73 -5.28
C ASP A 35 -4.36 -15.48 -6.10
N ASP A 36 -5.11 -15.15 -7.15
CA ASP A 36 -4.86 -13.97 -7.99
C ASP A 36 -5.11 -12.66 -7.21
N GLU A 37 -6.16 -12.62 -6.39
CA GLU A 37 -6.53 -11.45 -5.58
C GLU A 37 -5.49 -11.17 -4.47
N VAL A 38 -4.90 -12.24 -3.91
CA VAL A 38 -3.78 -12.14 -2.97
C VAL A 38 -2.55 -11.58 -3.69
N HIS A 39 -2.19 -12.12 -4.85
CA HIS A 39 -1.07 -11.62 -5.65
C HIS A 39 -1.27 -10.14 -6.05
N GLU A 40 -2.49 -9.74 -6.42
CA GLU A 40 -2.80 -8.34 -6.72
C GLU A 40 -2.58 -7.43 -5.51
N THR A 41 -3.01 -7.88 -4.33
CA THR A 41 -2.84 -7.14 -3.07
C THR A 41 -1.35 -6.98 -2.73
N GLU A 42 -0.56 -8.05 -2.86
CA GLU A 42 0.89 -8.02 -2.66
C GLU A 42 1.58 -7.10 -3.66
N TYR A 43 1.18 -7.13 -4.94
CA TYR A 43 1.76 -6.29 -5.98
C TYR A 43 1.50 -4.80 -5.71
N LYS A 44 0.28 -4.44 -5.29
CA LYS A 44 -0.08 -3.06 -4.92
C LYS A 44 0.72 -2.57 -3.70
N ALA A 45 0.85 -3.38 -2.66
CA ALA A 45 1.62 -3.03 -1.48
C ALA A 45 3.13 -2.98 -1.77
N GLY A 46 3.62 -3.94 -2.56
CA GLY A 46 5.02 -4.08 -2.95
C GLY A 46 5.56 -2.84 -3.64
N ALA A 47 4.77 -2.20 -4.51
CA ALA A 47 5.16 -0.93 -5.15
C ALA A 47 5.48 0.18 -4.13
N MET A 48 4.73 0.25 -3.02
CA MET A 48 4.98 1.24 -1.96
C MET A 48 6.23 0.91 -1.15
N ILE A 49 6.43 -0.37 -0.82
CA ILE A 49 7.61 -0.85 -0.09
C ILE A 49 8.88 -0.66 -0.94
N GLU A 50 8.80 -0.89 -2.24
CA GLU A 50 9.90 -0.65 -3.16
C GLU A 50 10.25 0.84 -3.24
N ALA A 51 9.24 1.71 -3.31
CA ALA A 51 9.45 3.16 -3.28
C ALA A 51 10.18 3.60 -1.99
N LEU A 52 9.77 3.09 -0.82
CA LEU A 52 10.45 3.33 0.45
C LEU A 52 11.89 2.82 0.44
N THR A 53 12.10 1.61 -0.06
CA THR A 53 13.43 0.99 -0.15
C THR A 53 14.38 1.83 -1.00
N ARG A 54 13.92 2.27 -2.18
CA ARG A 54 14.68 3.14 -3.09
C ARG A 54 14.94 4.53 -2.51
N ALA A 55 14.03 5.05 -1.70
CA ALA A 55 14.20 6.31 -0.99
C ALA A 55 15.15 6.22 0.22
N GLY A 56 15.68 5.03 0.54
CA GLY A 56 16.62 4.83 1.63
C GLY A 56 15.97 4.52 2.98
N PHE A 57 14.65 4.28 3.02
CA PHE A 57 13.92 3.90 4.22
C PHE A 57 13.94 2.37 4.51
N GLY A 58 14.77 1.62 3.78
CA GLY A 58 14.98 0.18 3.95
C GLY A 58 16.22 -0.16 4.78
N GLY A 59 16.14 0.06 6.09
CA GLY A 59 17.19 -0.26 7.05
C GLY A 59 16.77 -1.32 8.05
N ALA A 60 16.50 -2.55 7.59
CA ALA A 60 16.66 -3.69 8.48
C ALA A 60 18.17 -3.82 8.76
N LYS A 61 18.59 -3.54 9.99
CA LYS A 61 19.94 -3.82 10.47
C LYS A 61 20.35 -5.23 10.03
N LYS A 62 21.46 -5.33 9.29
CA LYS A 62 22.31 -6.52 9.37
C LYS A 62 23.23 -6.37 10.57
#